data_AF-A0A1T4MBG9-F1
#
_entry.id   AF-A0A1T4MBG9-F1
#
_cell.length_a   1.000
_cell.length_b   1.000
_cell.length_c   1.000
_cell.angle_alpha   90.00
_cell.angle_beta   90.00
_cell.angle_gamma   90.00
#
_symmetry.space_group_name_H-M   'P 1'
#
loop_
_entity.id
_entity.type
_entity.pdbx_description
1 polymer ?
#
loop_
_entity_poly.entity_id
_entity_poly.type
_entity_poly.pdbx_seq_one_letter_code
_entity_poly.pdbx_strand_id
1 'polypeptide(L)'
;MVSTTATFLGGQSLYLSQSNTLLKMQQISGNESAPTPATEWFWAPGLFFTFLLANSVLGIRLREGQWDNPANLIGSQLVIFCWCFLVWLIAAYAVQTNYMPRWLKLAGTLCLAAITSVVIYYLSPFEDFPLDAVPQRAWGRVLIRLVYRALLVGSLIYPVVYYLAAARRLAMEKLKVERQERALLQIRTAQLEAMVAERTAALEKTIAQLEQAQQQLAEKKSSDK
;
A
#
# COMPACT_ATOMS: atom_id res chain seq x y z
N MET A 1 21.24 -58.76 25.66
CA MET A 1 21.63 -57.34 25.80
C MET A 1 21.86 -56.73 24.40
N VAL A 2 20.80 -56.50 23.62
CA VAL A 2 20.83 -55.63 22.42
C VAL A 2 19.39 -55.21 22.18
N SER A 3 19.10 -53.91 22.13
CA SER A 3 17.92 -53.22 21.56
C SER A 3 17.42 -52.09 22.44
N THR A 4 18.18 -50.99 22.48
CA THR A 4 17.68 -49.71 23.05
C THR A 4 18.11 -48.49 22.23
N THR A 5 18.58 -48.69 20.99
CA THR A 5 19.13 -47.63 20.13
C THR A 5 18.22 -47.19 18.99
N ALA A 6 17.13 -47.91 18.68
CA ALA A 6 16.28 -47.61 17.53
C ALA A 6 15.29 -46.44 17.75
N THR A 7 14.92 -46.12 18.99
CA THR A 7 13.88 -45.10 19.28
C THR A 7 14.43 -43.66 19.26
N PHE A 8 15.74 -43.46 19.36
CA PHE A 8 16.35 -42.13 19.48
C PHE A 8 16.59 -41.45 18.12
N LEU A 9 16.76 -42.24 17.05
CA LEU A 9 17.01 -41.71 15.70
C LEU A 9 15.76 -41.10 15.04
N GLY A 10 14.56 -41.56 15.40
CA GLY A 10 13.30 -41.01 14.88
C GLY A 10 13.01 -39.58 15.35
N GLY A 11 13.37 -39.25 16.60
CA GLY A 11 13.17 -37.91 17.17
C GLY A 11 14.10 -36.85 16.56
N GLN A 12 15.35 -37.20 16.26
CA GLN A 12 16.32 -36.28 15.64
C GLN A 12 15.96 -35.94 14.19
N SER A 13 15.41 -36.90 13.44
CA SER A 13 14.94 -36.67 12.06
C SER A 13 13.78 -35.66 12.01
N LEU A 14 12.90 -35.70 13.01
CA LEU A 14 11.74 -34.82 13.11
C LEU A 14 12.14 -33.36 13.41
N TYR A 15 13.12 -33.15 14.29
CA TYR A 15 13.69 -31.81 14.55
C TYR A 15 14.41 -31.21 13.33
N LEU A 16 15.14 -32.03 12.57
CA LEU A 16 15.83 -31.59 11.34
C LEU A 16 14.85 -31.30 10.17
N SER A 17 13.74 -32.02 10.11
CA SER A 17 12.66 -31.74 9.16
C SER A 17 11.95 -30.43 9.50
N GLN A 18 11.67 -30.20 10.80
CA GLN A 18 11.01 -29.00 11.31
C GLN A 18 11.87 -27.74 11.15
N SER A 19 13.19 -27.83 11.35
CA SER A 19 14.10 -26.71 11.14
C SER A 19 14.26 -26.34 9.67
N ASN A 20 14.27 -27.32 8.76
CA ASN A 20 14.31 -27.07 7.31
C ASN A 20 13.00 -26.49 6.77
N THR A 21 11.86 -26.83 7.36
CA THR A 21 10.57 -26.21 6.99
C THR A 21 10.49 -24.77 7.47
N LEU A 22 10.95 -24.47 8.69
CA LEU A 22 11.04 -23.10 9.20
C LEU A 22 11.99 -22.23 8.36
N LEU A 23 13.16 -22.76 7.97
CA LEU A 23 14.10 -22.07 7.08
C LEU A 23 13.51 -21.83 5.69
N LYS A 24 12.82 -22.82 5.09
CA LYS A 24 12.13 -22.65 3.81
C LYS A 24 10.98 -21.63 3.90
N MET A 25 10.23 -21.60 5.01
CA MET A 25 9.21 -20.57 5.23
C MET A 25 9.82 -19.18 5.36
N GLN A 26 10.98 -19.05 6.00
CA GLN A 26 11.73 -17.80 6.10
C GLN A 26 12.28 -17.35 4.73
N GLN A 27 12.71 -18.30 3.89
CA GLN A 27 13.21 -18.04 2.53
C GLN A 27 12.09 -17.69 1.54
N ILE A 28 10.92 -18.33 1.64
CA ILE A 28 9.74 -18.02 0.81
C ILE A 28 9.15 -16.66 1.21
N SER A 29 9.12 -16.35 2.51
CA SER A 29 8.76 -15.02 3.01
C SER A 29 9.75 -13.91 2.58
N GLY A 30 10.98 -14.26 2.19
CA GLY A 30 12.00 -13.32 1.74
C GLY A 30 12.03 -13.07 0.23
N ASN A 31 11.40 -13.92 -0.58
CA ASN A 31 11.59 -13.94 -2.03
C ASN A 31 10.32 -13.65 -2.86
N GLU A 32 9.14 -13.58 -2.25
CA GLU A 32 8.00 -12.92 -2.88
C GLU A 32 8.23 -11.41 -2.79
N SER A 33 8.88 -10.88 -3.84
CA SER A 33 8.88 -9.46 -4.17
C SER A 33 7.49 -8.89 -3.84
N ALA A 34 7.44 -8.13 -2.74
CA ALA A 34 6.25 -7.40 -2.38
C ALA A 34 5.82 -6.65 -3.65
N PRO A 35 4.53 -6.70 -4.04
CA PRO A 35 4.10 -5.86 -5.12
C PRO A 35 4.61 -4.45 -4.79
N THR A 36 5.14 -3.75 -5.79
CA THR A 36 5.56 -2.36 -5.69
C THR A 36 4.41 -1.45 -6.15
N PRO A 37 3.29 -1.28 -5.41
CA PRO A 37 2.21 -0.38 -5.80
C PRO A 37 2.40 1.03 -5.21
N ALA A 38 3.54 1.33 -4.59
CA ALA A 38 3.65 2.50 -3.73
C ALA A 38 3.65 3.84 -4.50
N THR A 39 4.16 3.84 -5.72
CA THR A 39 4.32 5.02 -6.57
C THR A 39 3.16 5.23 -7.53
N GLU A 40 2.70 4.21 -8.26
CA GLU A 40 1.68 4.38 -9.32
C GLU A 40 0.36 4.95 -8.82
N TRP A 41 -0.08 4.51 -7.64
CA TRP A 41 -1.33 4.95 -7.04
C TRP A 41 -1.29 6.41 -6.57
N PHE A 42 -0.11 7.00 -6.42
CA PHE A 42 0.03 8.40 -6.04
C PHE A 42 -0.10 9.35 -7.23
N TRP A 43 0.45 8.94 -8.38
CA TRP A 43 0.52 9.77 -9.58
C TRP A 43 -0.78 9.76 -10.38
N ALA A 44 -1.42 8.60 -10.54
CA ALA A 44 -2.63 8.46 -11.37
C ALA A 44 -3.82 9.33 -10.90
N PRO A 45 -4.28 9.27 -9.62
CA PRO A 45 -5.35 10.13 -9.15
C PRO A 45 -4.92 11.59 -9.12
N GLY A 46 -3.64 11.87 -8.84
CA GLY A 46 -3.11 13.24 -8.87
C GLY A 46 -3.23 13.86 -10.25
N LEU A 47 -2.74 13.17 -11.28
CA LEU A 47 -2.83 13.61 -12.67
C LEU A 47 -4.30 13.78 -13.12
N PHE A 48 -5.18 12.85 -12.73
CA PHE A 48 -6.60 12.96 -13.06
C PHE A 48 -7.25 14.19 -12.42
N PHE A 49 -7.03 14.42 -11.12
CA PHE A 49 -7.58 15.58 -10.42
C PHE A 49 -7.00 16.90 -10.93
N THR A 50 -5.71 16.95 -11.23
CA THR A 50 -5.07 18.17 -11.73
C THR A 50 -5.50 18.48 -13.15
N PHE A 51 -5.70 17.45 -13.99
CA PHE A 51 -6.29 17.61 -15.31
C PHE A 51 -7.72 18.12 -15.23
N LEU A 52 -8.55 17.58 -14.32
CA LEU A 52 -9.93 18.02 -14.13
C LEU A 52 -10.01 19.48 -13.65
N LEU A 53 -9.17 19.85 -12.68
CA LEU A 53 -9.09 21.23 -12.15
C LEU A 53 -8.53 22.22 -13.18
N ALA A 54 -7.55 21.82 -13.98
CA ALA A 54 -7.03 22.67 -15.03
C ALA A 54 -8.11 22.91 -16.11
N ASN A 55 -8.80 21.86 -16.57
CA ASN A 55 -9.81 21.97 -17.61
C ASN A 55 -11.09 22.70 -17.18
N SER A 56 -11.44 22.68 -15.89
CA SER A 56 -12.60 23.43 -15.40
C SER A 56 -12.45 24.95 -15.58
N VAL A 57 -11.20 25.45 -15.58
CA VAL A 57 -10.88 26.87 -15.81
C VAL A 57 -10.88 27.21 -17.31
N LEU A 58 -10.55 26.24 -18.16
CA LEU A 58 -10.48 26.44 -19.60
C LEU A 58 -11.83 26.91 -20.16
N GLY A 59 -12.94 26.31 -19.74
CA GLY A 59 -14.28 26.70 -20.23
C GLY A 59 -14.65 28.17 -19.97
N ILE A 60 -14.20 28.73 -18.85
CA ILE A 60 -14.43 30.15 -18.51
C ILE A 60 -13.57 31.04 -19.41
N ARG A 61 -12.30 30.69 -19.59
CA ARG A 61 -11.35 31.42 -20.44
C ARG A 61 -11.74 31.46 -21.91
N LEU A 62 -12.26 30.35 -22.43
CA LEU A 62 -12.78 30.28 -23.81
C LEU A 62 -13.99 31.20 -24.00
N ARG A 63 -14.80 31.41 -22.95
CA ARG A 63 -15.97 32.30 -22.98
C ARG A 63 -15.57 33.78 -22.85
N GLU A 64 -14.46 34.08 -22.20
CA GLU A 64 -13.90 35.43 -22.04
C GLU A 64 -13.19 35.95 -23.30
N GLY A 65 -13.12 35.16 -24.37
CA GLY A 65 -12.59 35.60 -25.66
C GLY A 65 -11.07 35.46 -25.83
N GLN A 66 -10.40 34.69 -24.97
CA GLN A 66 -8.95 34.44 -25.04
C GLN A 66 -8.50 33.57 -26.24
N TRP A 67 -9.36 33.41 -27.27
CA TRP A 67 -9.06 32.68 -28.50
C TRP A 67 -8.11 33.44 -29.43
N ASP A 68 -8.01 34.76 -29.27
CA ASP A 68 -7.20 35.61 -30.15
C ASP A 68 -5.69 35.32 -30.06
N ASN A 69 -5.22 34.70 -28.97
CA ASN A 69 -3.84 34.27 -28.82
C ASN A 69 -3.73 32.82 -28.28
N PRO A 70 -3.81 31.81 -29.16
CA PRO A 70 -3.86 30.41 -28.75
C PRO A 70 -2.57 29.94 -28.07
N ALA A 71 -1.42 30.54 -28.40
CA ALA A 71 -0.14 30.19 -27.78
C ALA A 71 -0.10 30.61 -26.30
N ASN A 72 -0.61 31.80 -25.97
CA ASN A 72 -0.71 32.29 -24.59
C ASN A 72 -1.74 31.50 -23.78
N LEU A 73 -2.84 31.12 -24.42
CA LEU A 73 -3.88 30.28 -23.83
C LEU A 73 -3.32 28.90 -23.44
N ILE A 74 -2.64 28.21 -24.37
CA ILE A 74 -2.03 26.90 -24.11
C ILE A 74 -0.94 27.01 -23.04
N GLY A 75 -0.09 28.02 -23.14
CA GLY A 75 0.99 28.25 -22.18
C GLY A 75 0.47 28.49 -20.76
N SER A 76 -0.49 29.40 -20.60
CA SER A 76 -1.11 29.67 -19.30
C SER A 76 -1.87 28.46 -18.75
N GLN A 77 -2.47 27.63 -19.62
CA GLN A 77 -3.14 26.39 -19.22
C GLN A 77 -2.15 25.34 -18.68
N LEU A 78 -0.98 25.20 -19.32
CA LEU A 78 0.09 24.34 -18.82
C LEU A 78 0.62 24.83 -17.46
N VAL A 79 0.76 26.15 -17.27
CA VAL A 79 1.16 26.72 -15.98
C VAL A 79 0.12 26.42 -14.89
N ILE A 80 -1.17 26.53 -15.19
CA ILE A 80 -2.24 26.12 -14.24
C ILE A 80 -2.10 24.65 -13.89
N PHE A 81 -1.94 23.79 -14.90
CA PHE A 81 -1.81 22.35 -14.69
C PHE A 81 -0.62 22.02 -13.78
N CYS A 82 0.55 22.58 -14.06
CA CYS A 82 1.76 22.41 -13.26
C CYS A 82 1.58 22.93 -11.82
N TRP A 83 0.92 24.07 -11.63
CA TRP A 83 0.64 24.59 -10.30
C TRP A 83 -0.33 23.69 -9.52
N CYS A 84 -1.44 23.26 -10.13
CA CYS A 84 -2.37 22.33 -9.49
C CYS A 84 -1.66 21.03 -9.09
N PHE A 85 -0.78 20.53 -9.95
CA PHE A 85 0.03 19.35 -9.67
C PHE A 85 1.03 19.58 -8.53
N LEU A 86 1.65 20.75 -8.46
CA LEU A 86 2.51 21.11 -7.33
C LEU A 86 1.73 21.15 -6.00
N VAL A 87 0.52 21.71 -6.00
CA VAL A 87 -0.36 21.73 -4.82
C VAL A 87 -0.75 20.30 -4.40
N TRP A 88 -1.00 19.41 -5.37
CA TRP A 88 -1.21 17.98 -5.10
C TRP A 88 -0.01 17.34 -4.39
N LEU A 89 1.21 17.56 -4.89
CA LEU A 89 2.44 17.05 -4.27
C LEU A 89 2.62 17.58 -2.85
N ILE A 90 2.37 18.87 -2.62
CA ILE A 90 2.44 19.50 -1.30
C ILE A 90 1.44 18.85 -0.33
N ALA A 91 0.18 18.69 -0.76
CA ALA A 91 -0.86 18.06 0.06
C ALA A 91 -0.50 16.62 0.41
N ALA A 92 0.02 15.87 -0.54
CA ALA A 92 0.46 14.50 -0.34
C ALA A 92 1.61 14.37 0.64
N TYR A 93 2.63 15.20 0.47
CA TYR A 93 3.78 15.24 1.37
C TYR A 93 3.32 15.54 2.81
N ALA A 94 2.46 16.54 2.99
CA ALA A 94 1.92 16.91 4.30
C ALA A 94 1.11 15.77 4.95
N VAL A 95 0.35 15.00 4.16
CA VAL A 95 -0.42 13.85 4.66
C VAL A 95 0.49 12.69 5.08
N GLN A 96 1.60 12.46 4.38
CA GLN A 96 2.57 11.41 4.72
C GLN A 96 3.36 11.71 6.00
N THR A 97 3.64 12.98 6.32
CA THR A 97 4.39 13.35 7.53
C THR A 97 3.61 12.98 8.80
N ASN A 98 4.08 12.08 9.65
CA ASN A 98 3.32 11.68 10.86
C ASN A 98 3.52 12.60 12.08
N TYR A 99 4.50 13.50 12.04
CA TYR A 99 4.91 14.30 13.20
C TYR A 99 4.00 15.49 13.55
N MET A 100 3.11 15.92 12.64
CA MET A 100 2.31 17.14 12.83
C MET A 100 0.81 16.85 13.06
N PRO A 101 0.13 17.66 13.89
CA PRO A 101 -1.32 17.58 14.04
C PRO A 101 -2.04 17.94 12.73
N ARG A 102 -3.23 17.35 12.52
CA ARG A 102 -3.99 17.46 11.26
C ARG A 102 -4.26 18.91 10.85
N TRP A 103 -4.66 19.76 11.80
CA TRP A 103 -4.93 21.17 11.55
C TRP A 103 -3.70 21.94 11.06
N LEU A 104 -2.51 21.63 11.59
CA LEU A 104 -1.26 22.26 11.18
C LEU A 104 -0.83 21.82 9.78
N LYS A 105 -1.10 20.55 9.42
CA LYS A 105 -0.89 20.06 8.04
C LYS A 105 -1.78 20.81 7.06
N LEU A 106 -3.07 20.95 7.37
CA LEU A 106 -4.00 21.71 6.54
C LEU A 106 -3.53 23.16 6.39
N ALA A 107 -3.25 23.84 7.50
CA ALA A 107 -2.75 25.23 7.48
C ALA A 107 -1.45 25.36 6.67
N GLY A 108 -0.50 24.44 6.85
CA GLY A 108 0.75 24.40 6.10
C GLY A 108 0.54 24.20 4.60
N THR A 109 -0.35 23.29 4.21
CA THR A 109 -0.69 23.07 2.78
C THR A 109 -1.35 24.29 2.16
N LEU A 110 -2.25 24.98 2.88
CA LEU A 110 -2.90 26.19 2.42
C LEU A 110 -1.90 27.35 2.27
N CYS A 111 -1.00 27.54 3.25
CA CYS A 111 0.08 28.52 3.17
C CYS A 111 1.00 28.26 1.98
N LEU A 112 1.46 27.02 1.80
CA LEU A 112 2.33 26.65 0.68
C LEU A 112 1.62 26.77 -0.67
N ALA A 113 0.34 26.44 -0.76
CA ALA A 113 -0.48 26.66 -1.96
C ALA A 113 -0.58 28.15 -2.30
N ALA A 114 -0.77 29.02 -1.29
CA ALA A 114 -0.81 30.46 -1.47
C ALA A 114 0.54 31.02 -1.94
N ILE A 115 1.64 30.62 -1.30
CA ILE A 115 3.00 31.04 -1.67
C ILE A 115 3.32 30.61 -3.11
N THR A 116 3.07 29.34 -3.46
CA THR A 116 3.35 28.83 -4.81
C THR A 116 2.48 29.50 -5.87
N SER A 117 1.22 29.81 -5.57
CA SER A 117 0.33 30.58 -6.46
C SER A 117 0.91 31.97 -6.78
N VAL A 118 1.40 32.68 -5.75
CA VAL A 118 2.01 34.01 -5.90
C VAL A 118 3.34 33.93 -6.65
N VAL A 119 4.20 32.97 -6.30
CA VAL A 119 5.51 32.78 -6.94
C VAL A 119 5.35 32.45 -8.43
N ILE A 120 4.44 31.54 -8.78
CA ILE A 120 4.17 31.18 -10.17
C ILE A 120 3.57 32.34 -10.95
N TYR A 121 2.72 33.17 -10.33
CA TYR A 121 2.20 34.37 -10.96
C TYR A 121 3.32 35.33 -11.40
N TYR A 122 4.31 35.59 -10.54
CA TYR A 122 5.43 36.49 -10.88
C TYR A 122 6.49 35.87 -11.81
N LEU A 123 6.58 34.53 -11.85
CA LEU A 123 7.51 33.82 -12.74
C LEU A 123 6.91 33.52 -14.12
N SER A 124 5.58 33.52 -14.25
CA SER A 124 4.89 33.18 -15.49
C SER A 124 5.12 34.27 -16.54
N PRO A 125 5.65 33.94 -17.73
CA PRO A 125 5.76 34.89 -18.84
C PRO A 125 4.43 35.11 -19.56
N PHE A 126 3.37 34.38 -19.21
CA PHE A 126 2.06 34.42 -19.88
C PHE A 126 1.16 35.47 -19.23
N GLU A 127 0.72 36.45 -20.03
CA GLU A 127 -0.11 37.58 -19.59
C GLU A 127 -1.53 37.19 -19.17
N ASP A 128 -2.06 36.06 -19.70
CA ASP A 128 -3.41 35.55 -19.41
C ASP A 128 -3.51 34.80 -18.06
N PHE A 129 -2.47 34.87 -17.25
CA PHE A 129 -2.43 34.34 -15.89
C PHE A 129 -2.49 35.53 -14.92
N PRO A 130 -3.68 36.13 -14.67
CA PRO A 130 -4.92 35.51 -14.22
C PRO A 130 -6.11 35.66 -15.20
N LEU A 131 -7.28 35.04 -14.90
CA LEU A 131 -8.48 35.09 -15.76
C LEU A 131 -8.88 36.49 -16.25
N ASP A 132 -8.61 37.53 -15.46
CA ASP A 132 -8.66 38.90 -15.95
C ASP A 132 -7.30 39.58 -15.75
N ALA A 133 -6.85 40.32 -16.75
CA ALA A 133 -5.77 41.28 -16.61
C ALA A 133 -6.18 42.35 -15.57
N VAL A 134 -5.73 42.20 -14.33
CA VAL A 134 -5.99 43.19 -13.28
C VAL A 134 -5.05 44.37 -13.50
N PRO A 135 -5.55 45.62 -13.59
CA PRO A 135 -4.68 46.78 -13.74
C PRO A 135 -3.68 46.84 -12.58
N GLN A 136 -2.39 47.00 -12.91
CA GLN A 136 -1.24 46.98 -11.98
C GLN A 136 -1.39 47.87 -10.74
N ARG A 137 -2.32 48.84 -10.74
CA ARG A 137 -2.54 49.80 -9.64
C ARG A 137 -3.15 49.20 -8.37
N ALA A 138 -3.54 47.93 -8.34
CA ALA A 138 -4.13 47.31 -7.15
C ALA A 138 -3.51 45.94 -6.80
N TRP A 139 -2.23 45.96 -6.44
CA TRP A 139 -1.48 44.80 -5.94
C TRP A 139 -2.23 44.00 -4.87
N GLY A 140 -2.91 44.69 -3.95
CA GLY A 140 -3.72 44.04 -2.91
C GLY A 140 -4.86 43.19 -3.47
N ARG A 141 -5.55 43.64 -4.54
CA ARG A 141 -6.63 42.88 -5.18
C ARG A 141 -6.10 41.63 -5.90
N VAL A 142 -4.94 41.75 -6.55
CA VAL A 142 -4.26 40.61 -7.21
C VAL A 142 -3.89 39.55 -6.17
N LEU A 143 -3.25 39.96 -5.08
CA LEU A 143 -2.86 39.05 -4.00
C LEU A 143 -4.07 38.36 -3.37
N ILE A 144 -5.13 39.09 -3.04
CA ILE A 144 -6.36 38.51 -2.48
C ILE A 144 -6.95 37.47 -3.43
N ARG A 145 -6.98 37.74 -4.74
CA ARG A 145 -7.52 36.81 -5.74
C ARG A 145 -6.66 35.55 -5.86
N LEU A 146 -5.33 35.69 -5.87
CA LEU A 146 -4.38 34.58 -5.93
C LEU A 146 -4.44 33.69 -4.68
N VAL A 147 -4.56 34.32 -3.50
CA VAL A 147 -4.70 33.62 -2.22
C VAL A 147 -6.05 32.91 -2.15
N TYR A 148 -7.14 33.58 -2.51
CA TYR A 148 -8.48 32.97 -2.53
C TYR A 148 -8.53 31.74 -3.45
N ARG A 149 -7.96 31.84 -4.65
CA ARG A 149 -7.84 30.72 -5.59
C ARG A 149 -7.03 29.57 -4.99
N ALA A 150 -5.88 29.88 -4.37
CA ALA A 150 -5.04 28.88 -3.73
C ALA A 150 -5.74 28.18 -2.56
N LEU A 151 -6.50 28.93 -1.76
CA LEU A 151 -7.30 28.39 -0.65
C LEU A 151 -8.42 27.48 -1.15
N LEU A 152 -9.11 27.84 -2.23
CA LEU A 152 -10.12 26.98 -2.85
C LEU A 152 -9.51 25.67 -3.36
N VAL A 153 -8.43 25.74 -4.12
CA VAL A 153 -7.76 24.56 -4.67
C VAL A 153 -7.18 23.69 -3.55
N GLY A 154 -6.50 24.29 -2.57
CA GLY A 154 -5.95 23.57 -1.43
C GLY A 154 -7.03 22.92 -0.56
N SER A 155 -8.15 23.60 -0.31
CA SER A 155 -9.26 23.06 0.47
C SER A 155 -10.01 21.93 -0.24
N LEU A 156 -9.99 21.89 -1.57
CA LEU A 156 -10.55 20.80 -2.37
C LEU A 156 -9.59 19.61 -2.48
N ILE A 157 -8.30 19.85 -2.71
CA ILE A 157 -7.29 18.79 -2.89
C ILE A 157 -6.95 18.09 -1.57
N TYR A 158 -6.77 18.82 -0.48
CA TYR A 158 -6.36 18.25 0.81
C TYR A 158 -7.26 17.10 1.31
N PRO A 159 -8.60 17.26 1.40
CA PRO A 159 -9.47 16.19 1.87
C PRO A 159 -9.42 14.97 0.95
N VAL A 160 -9.37 15.16 -0.37
CA VAL A 160 -9.25 14.07 -1.35
C VAL A 160 -8.00 13.24 -1.09
N VAL A 161 -6.84 13.91 -0.96
CA VAL A 161 -5.56 13.25 -0.66
C VAL A 161 -5.59 12.56 0.70
N TYR A 162 -6.22 13.18 1.70
CA TYR A 162 -6.37 12.60 3.03
C TYR A 162 -7.21 11.30 3.01
N TYR A 163 -8.36 11.31 2.33
CA TYR A 163 -9.22 10.13 2.19
C TYR A 163 -8.54 9.00 1.44
N LEU A 164 -7.87 9.32 0.33
CA LEU A 164 -7.07 8.37 -0.43
C LEU A 164 -6.02 7.72 0.50
N ALA A 165 -5.25 8.53 1.22
CA ALA A 165 -4.19 8.03 2.10
C ALA A 165 -4.74 7.16 3.24
N ALA A 166 -5.90 7.51 3.81
CA ALA A 166 -6.58 6.73 4.84
C ALA A 166 -7.05 5.36 4.30
N ALA A 167 -7.68 5.34 3.12
CA ALA A 167 -8.11 4.10 2.47
C ALA A 167 -6.93 3.14 2.22
N ARG A 168 -5.76 3.69 1.85
CA ARG A 168 -4.54 2.90 1.67
C ARG A 168 -4.01 2.33 2.99
N ARG A 169 -3.99 3.11 4.07
CA ARG A 169 -3.58 2.61 5.39
C ARG A 169 -4.42 1.40 5.80
N LEU A 170 -5.74 1.50 5.61
CA LEU A 170 -6.66 0.39 5.85
C LEU A 170 -6.41 -0.82 4.95
N ALA A 171 -6.15 -0.60 3.65
CA ALA A 171 -5.83 -1.70 2.72
C ALA A 171 -4.53 -2.43 3.11
N MET A 172 -3.50 -1.67 3.50
CA MET A 172 -2.23 -2.23 3.95
C MET A 172 -2.36 -2.97 5.29
N GLU A 173 -3.19 -2.48 6.20
CA GLU A 173 -3.49 -3.14 7.46
C GLU A 173 -4.23 -4.46 7.24
N LYS A 174 -5.25 -4.49 6.38
CA LYS A 174 -5.95 -5.72 5.99
C LYS A 174 -5.00 -6.75 5.40
N LEU A 175 -4.13 -6.31 4.49
CA LEU A 175 -3.16 -7.20 3.84
C LEU A 175 -2.13 -7.75 4.85
N LYS A 176 -1.73 -6.97 5.87
CA LYS A 176 -0.88 -7.46 6.97
C LYS A 176 -1.61 -8.51 7.82
N VAL A 177 -2.88 -8.28 8.13
CA VAL A 177 -3.70 -9.24 8.88
C VAL A 177 -3.87 -10.54 8.10
N GLU A 178 -4.23 -10.46 6.81
CA GLU A 178 -4.36 -11.64 5.94
C GLU A 178 -3.05 -12.44 5.84
N ARG A 179 -1.90 -11.76 5.78
CA ARG A 179 -0.58 -12.43 5.81
C ARG A 179 -0.33 -13.14 7.13
N GLN A 180 -0.67 -12.52 8.25
CA GLN A 180 -0.53 -13.13 9.58
C GLN A 180 -1.46 -14.34 9.73
N GLU A 181 -2.69 -14.26 9.25
CA GLU A 181 -3.64 -15.37 9.26
C GLU A 181 -3.14 -16.54 8.40
N ARG A 182 -2.64 -16.28 7.19
CA ARG A 182 -2.06 -17.32 6.33
C ARG A 182 -0.87 -18.02 7.00
N ALA A 183 0.02 -17.27 7.64
CA ALA A 183 1.16 -17.84 8.37
C ALA A 183 0.69 -18.72 9.54
N LEU A 184 -0.34 -18.29 10.28
CA LEU A 184 -0.88 -19.05 11.41
C LEU A 184 -1.60 -20.32 10.97
N LEU A 185 -2.33 -20.28 9.85
CA LEU A 185 -2.97 -21.46 9.26
C LEU A 185 -1.93 -22.50 8.84
N GLN A 186 -0.82 -22.07 8.21
CA GLN A 186 0.26 -22.99 7.81
C GLN A 186 0.91 -23.69 9.00
N ILE A 187 1.09 -22.98 10.12
CA ILE A 187 1.61 -23.60 11.35
C ILE A 187 0.63 -24.65 11.88
N ARG A 188 -0.67 -24.35 11.90
CA ARG A 188 -1.70 -25.29 12.37
C ARG A 188 -1.80 -26.52 11.48
N THR A 189 -1.72 -26.36 10.15
CA THR A 189 -1.76 -27.51 9.23
C THR A 189 -0.54 -28.40 9.42
N ALA A 190 0.66 -27.82 9.57
CA ALA A 190 1.88 -28.60 9.85
C ALA A 190 1.80 -29.37 11.18
N GLN A 191 1.21 -28.77 12.22
CA GLN A 191 0.96 -29.45 13.50
C GLN A 191 -0.03 -30.60 13.37
N LEU A 192 -1.10 -30.42 12.60
CA LEU A 192 -2.10 -31.45 12.34
C LEU A 192 -1.49 -32.63 11.56
N GLU A 193 -0.71 -32.35 10.53
CA GLU A 193 0.00 -33.37 9.75
C GLU A 193 0.97 -34.18 10.62
N ALA A 194 1.72 -33.51 11.51
CA ALA A 194 2.62 -34.18 12.46
C ALA A 194 1.85 -35.11 13.43
N MET A 195 0.72 -34.64 13.98
CA MET A 195 -0.12 -35.46 14.87
C MET A 195 -0.75 -36.65 14.13
N VAL A 196 -1.20 -36.46 12.90
CA VAL A 196 -1.75 -37.55 12.08
C VAL A 196 -0.68 -38.59 11.79
N ALA A 197 0.54 -38.16 11.40
CA ALA A 197 1.66 -39.07 11.14
C ALA A 197 2.07 -39.87 12.39
N GLU A 198 2.04 -39.26 13.58
CA GLU A 198 2.32 -39.96 14.84
C GLU A 198 1.25 -41.02 15.14
N ARG A 199 -0.03 -40.69 14.93
CA ARG A 199 -1.15 -41.62 15.15
C ARG A 199 -1.12 -42.78 14.16
N THR A 200 -0.83 -42.53 12.88
CA THR A 200 -0.71 -43.60 11.88
C THR A 200 0.45 -44.53 12.19
N ALA A 201 1.62 -44.00 12.59
CA ALA A 201 2.76 -44.82 12.98
C ALA A 201 2.48 -45.67 14.23
N ALA A 202 1.72 -45.14 15.20
CA ALA A 202 1.29 -45.89 16.37
C ALA A 202 0.31 -47.04 16.01
N LEU A 203 -0.62 -46.78 15.09
CA LEU A 203 -1.55 -47.79 14.58
C LEU A 203 -0.83 -48.90 13.82
N GLU A 204 0.10 -48.57 12.93
CA GLU A 204 0.91 -49.55 12.19
C GLU A 204 1.69 -50.47 13.14
N LYS A 205 2.31 -49.92 14.19
CA LYS A 205 2.98 -50.73 15.21
C LYS A 205 2.03 -51.68 15.93
N THR A 206 0.82 -51.22 16.22
CA THR A 206 -0.19 -52.03 16.91
C THR A 206 -0.69 -53.16 16.01
N ILE A 207 -0.89 -52.89 14.71
CA ILE A 207 -1.23 -53.91 13.71
C ILE A 207 -0.12 -54.96 13.60
N ALA A 208 1.14 -54.53 13.47
CA ALA A 208 2.28 -55.45 13.40
C ALA A 208 2.40 -56.33 14.65
N GLN A 209 2.14 -55.78 15.85
CA GLN A 209 2.12 -56.56 17.10
C GLN A 209 0.98 -57.58 17.12
N LEU A 210 -0.21 -57.21 16.63
CA LEU A 210 -1.35 -58.12 16.53
C LEU A 210 -1.09 -59.26 15.55
N GLU A 211 -0.47 -58.98 14.40
CA GLU A 211 -0.08 -60.01 13.42
C GLU A 211 0.94 -60.99 14.01
N GLN A 212 1.97 -60.49 14.69
CA GLN A 212 2.95 -61.34 15.38
C GLN A 212 2.30 -62.22 16.46
N ALA A 213 1.38 -61.65 17.26
CA ALA A 213 0.65 -62.41 18.26
C ALA A 213 -0.24 -63.50 17.63
N GLN A 214 -0.88 -63.23 16.50
CA GLN A 214 -1.66 -64.23 15.76
C GLN A 214 -0.77 -65.35 15.18
N GLN A 215 0.39 -65.02 14.63
CA GLN A 215 1.34 -66.01 14.13
C GLN A 215 1.83 -66.94 15.26
N GLN A 216 2.22 -66.37 16.40
CA GLN A 216 2.63 -67.17 17.57
C GLN A 216 1.49 -68.07 18.08
N LEU A 217 0.25 -67.58 18.08
CA LEU A 217 -0.92 -68.39 18.42
C LEU A 217 -1.14 -69.53 17.42
N ALA A 218 -0.95 -69.29 16.13
CA ALA A 218 -1.08 -70.31 15.08
C ALA A 218 0.01 -71.39 15.21
N GLU A 219 1.27 -70.99 15.44
CA GLU A 219 2.40 -71.89 15.68
C GLU A 219 2.14 -72.76 16.91
N LYS A 220 1.73 -72.17 18.03
CA LYS A 220 1.44 -72.91 19.26
C LYS A 220 0.31 -73.93 19.08
N LYS A 221 -0.74 -73.56 18.35
CA LYS A 221 -1.88 -74.45 18.05
C LYS A 221 -1.51 -75.59 17.09
N SER A 222 -0.48 -75.41 16.26
CA SER A 222 0.07 -76.46 15.40
C SER A 222 1.01 -77.42 16.15
N SER A 223 1.67 -76.95 17.22
CA SER A 223 2.58 -77.75 18.04
C SER A 223 1.88 -78.64 19.08
N ASP A 224 0.63 -78.33 19.45
CA ASP A 224 -0.19 -79.13 20.39
C ASP A 224 -1.00 -80.25 19.69
N LYS A 225 -0.80 -80.46 18.38
CA LYS A 225 -1.40 -81.54 17.58
C LYS A 225 -0.37 -82.59 17.21
#